data_AF-A0A1F2RPJ6-F1
#
_entry.id   AF-A0A1F2RPJ6-F1
#
_cell.length_a   1.000
_cell.length_b   1.000
_cell.length_c   1.000
_cell.angle_alpha   90.00
_cell.angle_beta   90.00
_cell.angle_gamma   90.00
#
_symmetry.space_group_name_H-M   'P 1'
#
loop_
_entity.id
_entity.type
_entity.pdbx_description
1 polymer ?
#
loop_
_entity_poly.entity_id
_entity_poly.type
_entity_poly.pdbx_seq_one_letter_code
_entity_poly.pdbx_strand_id
1 'polypeptide(L)'
;MALSDLYSNLHLLFRWLHVLAGIIWVGHLYFFNFVNVPLQGVLDDAGKKAVNPKLMPRALWWFRWGAMITFIAGLVLFTMNYMYAPGAGFGSTSLFTDAEGVTGRAWWVLFGMTLGTIMWFNVWFIIWPAQQKMLGGKASAEELPGMRRRAYLASRTNTYL
;
A
#
# COMPACT_ATOMS: atom_id res chain seq x y z
N MET A 1 -16.67 13.57 -25.89
CA MET A 1 -17.47 13.46 -24.66
C MET A 1 -17.03 12.19 -23.94
N ALA A 2 -15.93 12.24 -23.18
CA ALA A 2 -15.58 11.14 -22.29
C ALA A 2 -16.53 11.22 -21.08
N LEU A 3 -17.04 10.09 -20.58
CA LEU A 3 -18.08 9.90 -19.54
C LEU A 3 -19.49 9.48 -20.04
N SER A 4 -19.64 8.80 -21.19
CA SER A 4 -20.97 8.34 -21.65
C SER A 4 -21.31 6.89 -21.30
N ASP A 5 -20.36 6.04 -20.91
CA ASP A 5 -20.58 4.62 -20.63
C ASP A 5 -20.05 4.17 -19.25
N LEU A 6 -20.67 3.12 -18.70
CA LEU A 6 -20.36 2.59 -17.36
C LEU A 6 -18.90 2.16 -17.22
N TYR A 7 -18.32 1.53 -18.25
CA TYR A 7 -16.96 1.04 -18.20
C TYR A 7 -15.96 2.19 -18.08
N SER A 8 -16.12 3.25 -18.89
CA SER A 8 -15.30 4.47 -18.81
C SER A 8 -15.43 5.17 -17.46
N ASN A 9 -16.64 5.25 -16.91
CA ASN A 9 -16.89 5.86 -15.59
C ASN A 9 -16.22 5.07 -14.45
N LEU A 10 -16.34 3.74 -14.47
CA LEU A 10 -15.66 2.87 -13.50
C LEU A 10 -14.15 2.97 -13.63
N HIS A 11 -13.62 3.03 -14.86
CA HIS A 11 -12.19 3.18 -15.10
C HIS A 11 -11.66 4.46 -14.44
N LEU A 12 -12.35 5.59 -14.66
CA LEU A 12 -11.99 6.87 -14.06
C LEU A 12 -12.06 6.83 -12.53
N LEU A 13 -13.13 6.25 -11.98
CA LEU A 13 -13.31 6.09 -10.54
C LEU A 13 -12.14 5.29 -9.93
N PHE A 14 -11.86 4.09 -10.44
CA PHE A 14 -10.78 3.25 -9.92
C PHE A 14 -9.41 3.88 -10.10
N ARG A 15 -9.19 4.64 -11.17
CA ARG A 15 -7.97 5.42 -11.37
C ARG A 15 -7.77 6.43 -10.25
N TRP A 16 -8.78 7.25 -9.96
CA TRP A 16 -8.68 8.23 -8.88
C TRP A 16 -8.59 7.60 -7.50
N LEU A 17 -9.32 6.49 -7.26
CA LEU A 17 -9.18 5.72 -6.02
C LEU A 17 -7.75 5.20 -5.85
N HIS A 18 -7.16 4.61 -6.89
CA HIS A 18 -5.79 4.10 -6.86
C HIS A 18 -4.77 5.21 -6.59
N VAL A 19 -4.89 6.35 -7.29
CA VAL A 19 -3.96 7.48 -7.14
C VAL A 19 -4.07 8.10 -5.74
N LEU A 20 -5.28 8.44 -5.28
CA LEU A 20 -5.47 9.09 -3.98
C LEU A 20 -5.09 8.15 -2.82
N ALA A 21 -5.48 6.87 -2.89
CA ALA A 21 -5.07 5.89 -1.88
C ALA A 21 -3.56 5.64 -1.90
N GLY A 22 -2.93 5.68 -3.07
CA GLY A 22 -1.48 5.53 -3.23
C GLY A 22 -0.72 6.69 -2.57
N ILE A 23 -1.20 7.93 -2.76
CA ILE A 23 -0.67 9.11 -2.09
C ILE A 23 -0.78 8.97 -0.57
N ILE A 24 -1.94 8.53 -0.06
CA ILE A 24 -2.14 8.30 1.37
C ILE A 24 -1.18 7.22 1.88
N TRP A 25 -1.07 6.10 1.17
CA TRP A 25 -0.25 4.96 1.57
C TRP A 25 1.24 5.34 1.62
N VAL A 26 1.80 5.78 0.49
CA VAL A 26 3.21 6.11 0.37
C VAL A 26 3.55 7.35 1.20
N GLY A 27 2.64 8.32 1.29
CA GLY A 27 2.78 9.47 2.18
C GLY A 27 2.92 9.07 3.65
N HIS A 28 2.10 8.13 4.14
CA HIS A 28 2.23 7.61 5.51
C HIS A 28 3.51 6.78 5.69
N LEU A 29 3.93 6.04 4.66
CA LEU A 29 5.18 5.27 4.70
C LEU A 29 6.39 6.19 4.91
N TYR A 30 6.46 7.29 4.16
CA TYR A 30 7.50 8.30 4.30
C TYR A 30 7.39 9.06 5.62
N PHE A 31 6.17 9.42 6.05
CA PHE A 31 5.94 9.98 7.37
C PHE A 31 6.50 9.07 8.47
N PHE A 32 6.22 7.76 8.44
CA PHE A 32 6.71 6.86 9.47
C PHE A 32 8.23 6.77 9.49
N ASN A 33 8.87 6.63 8.34
CA ASN A 33 10.32 6.39 8.27
C ASN A 33 11.15 7.67 8.43
N PHE A 34 10.74 8.78 7.83
CA PHE A 34 11.52 10.02 7.79
C PHE A 34 11.12 11.05 8.84
N VAL A 35 9.91 10.97 9.40
CA VAL A 35 9.43 11.95 10.39
C VAL A 35 9.21 11.29 11.76
N ASN A 36 8.36 10.27 11.82
CA ASN A 36 7.97 9.67 13.10
C ASN A 36 9.14 8.92 13.76
N VAL A 37 9.88 8.07 13.06
CA VAL A 37 11.00 7.32 13.67
C VAL A 37 12.04 8.26 14.30
N PRO A 38 12.54 9.31 13.60
CA PRO A 38 13.43 10.31 14.23
C PRO A 38 12.80 11.01 15.43
N LEU A 39 11.52 11.41 15.33
CA LEU A 39 10.78 12.02 16.45
C LEU A 39 10.72 11.11 17.68
N GLN A 40 10.46 9.81 17.50
CA GLN A 40 10.42 8.84 18.61
C GLN A 40 11.78 8.70 19.31
N GLY A 41 12.88 8.99 18.62
CA GLY A 41 14.23 8.98 19.19
C GLY A 41 14.50 10.14 20.15
N VAL A 42 13.81 11.28 19.99
CA VAL A 42 14.00 12.47 20.84
C VAL A 42 12.97 12.58 21.97
N LEU A 43 11.85 11.85 21.89
CA LEU A 43 10.83 11.85 22.93
C LEU A 43 11.27 11.02 24.16
N ASP A 44 11.09 11.61 25.34
CA ASP A 44 11.16 10.90 26.62
C ASP A 44 9.92 10.02 26.84
N ASP A 45 9.88 9.31 27.97
CA ASP A 45 8.78 8.39 28.27
C ASP A 45 7.44 9.10 28.46
N ALA A 46 7.44 10.30 29.05
CA ALA A 46 6.25 11.13 29.21
C ALA A 46 5.69 11.55 27.84
N GLY A 47 6.55 12.05 26.95
CA GLY A 47 6.20 12.44 25.59
C GLY A 47 5.65 11.28 24.76
N LYS A 48 6.29 10.10 24.82
CA LYS A 48 5.79 8.89 24.13
C LYS A 48 4.40 8.49 24.61
N LYS A 49 4.14 8.53 25.91
CA LYS A 49 2.81 8.24 26.50
C LYS A 49 1.76 9.28 26.09
N ALA A 50 2.14 10.54 25.92
CA ALA A 50 1.22 11.60 25.50
C ALA A 50 0.87 11.54 23.99
N VAL A 51 1.85 11.22 23.14
CA VAL A 51 1.72 11.29 21.67
C VAL A 51 1.22 9.98 21.06
N ASN A 52 1.84 8.83 21.40
CA ASN A 52 1.64 7.59 20.65
C ASN A 52 0.20 7.04 20.69
N PRO A 53 -0.51 7.07 21.83
CA PRO A 53 -1.91 6.62 21.88
C PRO A 53 -2.84 7.46 21.00
N LYS A 54 -2.51 8.72 20.74
CA LYS A 54 -3.30 9.63 19.91
C LYS A 54 -2.91 9.55 18.44
N LEU A 55 -1.61 9.48 18.14
CA LEU A 55 -1.09 9.52 16.78
C LEU A 55 -1.15 8.15 16.09
N MET A 56 -0.60 7.11 16.72
CA MET A 56 -0.30 5.85 16.04
C MET A 56 -1.54 5.13 15.51
N PRO A 57 -2.63 4.96 16.28
CA PRO A 57 -3.82 4.25 15.76
C PRO A 57 -4.45 4.94 14.55
N ARG A 58 -4.42 6.28 14.50
CA ARG A 58 -4.98 7.08 13.40
C ARG A 58 -4.11 6.97 12.16
N ALA A 59 -2.81 7.17 12.30
CA ALA A 59 -1.86 7.06 11.19
C ALA A 59 -1.83 5.64 10.60
N LEU A 60 -1.81 4.61 11.44
CA LEU A 60 -1.80 3.21 10.99
C LEU A 60 -3.10 2.80 10.31
N TRP A 61 -4.24 3.39 10.70
CA TRP A 61 -5.51 3.12 10.03
C TRP A 61 -5.49 3.60 8.57
N TRP A 62 -5.01 4.83 8.33
CA TRP A 62 -4.90 5.37 6.97
C TRP A 62 -3.82 4.66 6.16
N PHE A 63 -2.70 4.31 6.79
CA PHE A 63 -1.64 3.54 6.15
C PHE A 63 -2.11 2.17 5.64
N ARG A 64 -2.79 1.38 6.49
CA ARG A 64 -3.25 0.03 6.10
C ARG A 64 -4.32 0.05 5.01
N TRP A 65 -5.29 0.97 5.14
CA TRP A 65 -6.40 1.04 4.20
C TRP A 65 -6.01 1.74 2.91
N GLY A 66 -5.13 2.75 2.97
CA GLY A 66 -4.47 3.29 1.80
C GLY A 66 -3.76 2.19 1.00
N ALA A 67 -3.00 1.32 1.67
CA ALA A 67 -2.34 0.19 1.02
C ALA A 67 -3.34 -0.78 0.37
N MET A 68 -4.39 -1.17 1.10
CA MET A 68 -5.40 -2.10 0.60
C MET A 68 -6.17 -1.55 -0.60
N ILE A 69 -6.63 -0.29 -0.51
CA ILE A 69 -7.39 0.35 -1.59
C ILE A 69 -6.51 0.52 -2.82
N THR A 70 -5.25 0.96 -2.65
CA THR A 70 -4.30 1.05 -3.77
C THR A 70 -4.11 -0.30 -4.44
N PHE A 71 -3.87 -1.36 -3.67
CA PHE A 71 -3.65 -2.70 -4.19
C PHE A 71 -4.86 -3.22 -4.98
N ILE A 72 -6.06 -3.19 -4.39
CA ILE A 72 -7.28 -3.66 -5.04
C ILE A 72 -7.62 -2.82 -6.28
N ALA A 73 -7.57 -1.49 -6.17
CA ALA A 73 -7.85 -0.62 -7.32
C ALA A 73 -6.81 -0.83 -8.44
N GLY A 74 -5.55 -1.13 -8.09
CA GLY A 74 -4.50 -1.48 -9.05
C GLY A 74 -4.78 -2.77 -9.79
N LEU A 75 -5.23 -3.82 -9.08
CA LEU A 75 -5.65 -5.09 -9.70
C LEU A 75 -6.88 -4.93 -10.61
N VAL A 76 -7.84 -4.09 -10.21
CA VAL A 76 -9.00 -3.77 -11.04
C VAL A 76 -8.57 -3.03 -12.30
N LEU A 77 -7.72 -2.00 -12.17
CA LEU A 77 -7.20 -1.27 -13.33
C LEU A 77 -6.34 -2.15 -14.23
N PHE A 78 -5.51 -3.03 -13.68
CA PHE A 78 -4.77 -4.01 -14.45
C PHE A 78 -5.72 -4.88 -15.26
N THR A 79 -6.74 -5.43 -14.61
CA THR A 79 -7.77 -6.25 -15.28
C THR A 79 -8.46 -5.46 -16.40
N MET A 80 -8.96 -4.27 -16.10
CA MET A 80 -9.69 -3.45 -17.06
C MET A 80 -8.83 -3.06 -18.27
N ASN A 81 -7.55 -2.78 -18.09
CA ASN A 81 -6.69 -2.31 -19.19
C ASN A 81 -6.02 -3.47 -19.95
N TYR A 82 -5.61 -4.52 -19.25
CA TYR A 82 -4.69 -5.55 -19.76
C TYR A 82 -5.36 -6.90 -19.97
N MET A 83 -6.44 -7.22 -19.24
CA MET A 83 -7.07 -8.55 -19.23
C MET A 83 -8.55 -8.56 -19.64
N TYR A 84 -9.10 -7.40 -20.00
CA TYR A 84 -10.49 -7.26 -20.40
C TYR A 84 -10.64 -6.19 -21.47
N ALA A 85 -11.40 -6.48 -22.51
CA ALA A 85 -11.76 -5.53 -23.55
C ALA A 85 -13.28 -5.46 -23.71
N PRO A 86 -13.91 -4.28 -23.61
CA PRO A 86 -15.34 -4.12 -23.87
C PRO A 86 -15.73 -4.69 -25.24
N GLY A 87 -16.76 -5.54 -25.28
CA GLY A 87 -17.24 -6.21 -26.49
C GLY A 87 -16.50 -7.51 -26.84
N ALA A 88 -15.28 -7.73 -26.34
CA ALA A 88 -14.51 -8.97 -26.54
C ALA A 88 -14.45 -9.86 -25.29
N GLY A 89 -14.64 -9.29 -24.10
CA GLY A 89 -14.64 -10.03 -22.84
C GLY A 89 -13.25 -10.17 -22.21
N PHE A 90 -13.07 -11.22 -21.40
CA PHE A 90 -11.79 -11.52 -20.74
C PHE A 90 -10.78 -12.12 -21.71
N GLY A 91 -9.58 -11.58 -21.70
CA GLY A 91 -8.46 -11.97 -22.56
C GLY A 91 -7.36 -10.90 -22.55
N SER A 92 -6.15 -11.28 -22.93
CA SER A 92 -5.05 -10.33 -23.06
C SER A 92 -5.38 -9.26 -24.10
N THR A 93 -5.32 -8.00 -23.70
CA THR A 93 -5.48 -6.89 -24.65
C THR A 93 -4.18 -6.60 -25.39
N SER A 94 -4.24 -5.78 -26.43
CA SER A 94 -3.04 -5.28 -27.13
C SER A 94 -2.11 -4.45 -26.23
N LEU A 95 -2.58 -4.00 -25.06
CA LEU A 95 -1.71 -3.37 -24.07
C LEU A 95 -0.86 -4.40 -23.32
N PHE A 96 -1.33 -5.65 -23.22
CA PHE A 96 -0.61 -6.72 -22.53
C PHE A 96 0.31 -7.50 -23.46
N THR A 97 -0.21 -7.96 -24.59
CA THR A 97 0.54 -8.76 -25.57
C THR A 97 0.31 -8.28 -26.99
N ASP A 98 1.36 -8.30 -27.81
CA ASP A 98 1.33 -8.07 -29.25
C ASP A 98 2.02 -9.23 -30.00
N ALA A 99 2.34 -9.03 -31.28
CA ALA A 99 2.99 -10.05 -32.12
C ALA A 99 4.39 -10.46 -31.63
N GLU A 100 5.06 -9.63 -30.83
CA GLU A 100 6.41 -9.85 -30.30
C GLU A 100 6.40 -10.41 -28.88
N GLY A 101 5.23 -10.51 -28.23
CA GLY A 101 5.04 -11.08 -26.90
C GLY A 101 4.48 -10.06 -25.91
N VAL A 102 4.95 -10.09 -24.66
CA VAL A 102 4.50 -9.15 -23.62
C VAL A 102 5.08 -7.77 -23.90
N THR A 103 4.22 -6.76 -23.99
CA THR A 103 4.64 -5.39 -24.36
C THR A 103 5.57 -4.80 -23.30
N GLY A 104 6.48 -3.90 -23.72
CA GLY A 104 7.35 -3.20 -22.77
C GLY A 104 6.59 -2.43 -21.68
N ARG A 105 5.41 -1.89 -22.02
CA ARG A 105 4.53 -1.22 -21.04
C ARG A 105 3.96 -2.22 -20.03
N ALA A 106 3.55 -3.41 -20.48
CA ALA A 106 3.07 -4.46 -19.59
C ALA A 106 4.17 -4.92 -18.63
N TRP A 107 5.42 -5.03 -19.09
CA TRP A 107 6.56 -5.35 -18.21
C TRP A 107 6.75 -4.32 -17.10
N TRP A 108 6.70 -3.03 -17.40
CA TRP A 108 6.80 -1.98 -16.37
C TRP A 108 5.64 -2.03 -15.36
N VAL A 109 4.43 -2.31 -15.84
CA VAL A 109 3.27 -2.48 -14.95
C VAL A 109 3.42 -3.71 -14.08
N LEU A 110 3.81 -4.85 -14.63
CA LEU A 110 4.06 -6.07 -13.87
C LEU A 110 5.15 -5.88 -12.83
N PHE A 111 6.25 -5.22 -13.18
CA PHE A 111 7.31 -4.88 -12.24
C PHE A 111 6.79 -4.03 -11.06
N GLY A 112 6.08 -2.93 -11.35
CA GLY A 112 5.46 -2.10 -10.32
C GLY A 112 4.43 -2.85 -9.47
N MET A 113 3.64 -3.74 -10.09
CA MET A 113 2.69 -4.60 -9.38
C MET A 113 3.40 -5.59 -8.45
N THR A 114 4.54 -6.16 -8.85
CA THR A 114 5.35 -7.04 -7.99
C THR A 114 5.85 -6.29 -6.77
N LEU A 115 6.44 -5.10 -6.95
CA LEU A 115 6.89 -4.24 -5.84
C LEU A 115 5.72 -3.88 -4.92
N GLY A 116 4.62 -3.39 -5.48
CA GLY A 116 3.41 -3.05 -4.74
C GLY A 116 2.81 -4.23 -3.98
N THR A 117 2.87 -5.45 -4.53
CA THR A 117 2.40 -6.67 -3.86
C THR A 117 3.24 -6.99 -2.63
N ILE A 118 4.57 -6.95 -2.76
CA ILE A 118 5.50 -7.16 -1.65
C ILE A 118 5.26 -6.10 -0.56
N MET A 119 5.13 -4.84 -0.96
CA MET A 119 4.88 -3.75 -0.03
C MET A 119 3.56 -3.91 0.70
N TRP A 120 2.47 -4.19 -0.01
CA TRP A 120 1.14 -4.43 0.56
C TRP A 120 1.16 -5.61 1.52
N PHE A 121 1.84 -6.70 1.16
CA PHE A 121 2.01 -7.87 2.02
C PHE A 121 2.72 -7.50 3.33
N ASN A 122 3.81 -6.75 3.24
CA ASN A 122 4.53 -6.26 4.42
C ASN A 122 3.62 -5.42 5.33
N VAL A 123 2.72 -4.59 4.77
CA VAL A 123 1.76 -3.81 5.56
C VAL A 123 0.78 -4.71 6.31
N TRP A 124 0.11 -5.61 5.61
CA TRP A 124 -1.02 -6.36 6.18
C TRP A 124 -0.62 -7.58 7.00
N PHE A 125 0.49 -8.22 6.68
CA PHE A 125 0.89 -9.50 7.29
C PHE A 125 2.11 -9.39 8.21
N ILE A 126 2.88 -8.29 8.15
CA ILE A 126 4.05 -8.09 9.01
C ILE A 126 3.85 -6.89 9.94
N ILE A 127 3.62 -5.70 9.39
CA ILE A 127 3.54 -4.45 10.16
C ILE A 127 2.27 -4.44 10.99
N TRP A 128 1.10 -4.65 10.38
CA TRP A 128 -0.18 -4.53 11.07
C TRP A 128 -0.36 -5.53 12.23
N PRO A 129 -0.09 -6.84 12.08
CA PRO A 129 -0.23 -7.79 13.20
C PRO A 129 0.71 -7.45 14.35
N ALA A 130 1.93 -7.00 14.05
CA ALA A 130 2.86 -6.53 15.07
C ALA A 130 2.32 -5.31 15.81
N GLN A 131 1.81 -4.32 15.08
CA GLN A 131 1.22 -3.11 15.66
C GLN A 131 -0.03 -3.41 16.49
N GLN A 132 -0.90 -4.32 16.06
CA GLN A 132 -2.07 -4.74 16.85
C GLN A 132 -1.68 -5.31 18.20
N LYS A 133 -0.68 -6.20 18.24
CA LYS A 133 -0.24 -6.81 19.50
C LYS A 133 0.43 -5.79 20.42
N MET A 134 1.22 -4.87 19.86
CA MET A 134 1.87 -3.78 20.61
C MET A 134 0.88 -2.77 21.16
N LEU A 135 -0.01 -2.24 20.32
CA LEU A 135 -1.00 -1.22 20.72
C LEU A 135 -2.10 -1.80 21.60
N GLY A 136 -2.41 -3.09 21.45
CA GLY A 136 -3.37 -3.80 22.30
C GLY A 136 -2.83 -4.23 23.66
N GLY A 137 -1.56 -3.95 23.98
CA GLY A 137 -0.94 -4.33 25.25
C GLY A 137 -0.80 -5.84 25.46
N LYS A 138 -0.84 -6.63 24.38
CA LYS A 138 -0.80 -8.10 24.42
C LYS A 138 0.60 -8.68 24.23
N ALA A 139 1.63 -7.85 24.08
CA ALA A 139 3.02 -8.27 23.95
C ALA A 139 3.72 -8.26 25.30
N SER A 140 4.48 -9.31 25.61
CA SER A 140 5.35 -9.33 26.79
C SER A 140 6.53 -8.35 26.62
N ALA A 141 7.17 -7.96 27.73
CA ALA A 141 8.35 -7.09 27.70
C ALA A 141 9.50 -7.67 26.85
N GLU A 142 9.62 -9.01 26.82
CA GLU A 142 10.63 -9.73 26.06
C GLU A 142 10.34 -9.77 24.54
N GLU A 143 9.07 -9.82 24.14
CA GLU A 143 8.67 -9.87 22.73
C GLU A 143 8.78 -8.49 22.04
N LEU A 144 8.58 -7.41 22.81
CA LEU A 144 8.47 -6.05 22.28
C LEU A 144 9.65 -5.60 21.40
N PRO A 145 10.93 -5.79 21.78
CA PRO A 145 12.06 -5.36 20.96
C PRO A 145 12.10 -6.05 19.58
N GLY A 146 11.90 -7.36 19.55
CA GLY A 146 11.90 -8.15 18.31
C GLY A 146 10.77 -7.75 17.37
N MET A 147 9.57 -7.55 17.92
CA MET A 147 8.41 -7.11 17.15
C MET A 147 8.59 -5.72 16.55
N ARG A 148 9.09 -4.76 17.33
CA ARG A 148 9.41 -3.40 16.86
C ARG A 148 10.42 -3.44 15.72
N ARG A 149 11.50 -4.22 15.88
CA ARG A 149 12.52 -4.37 14.84
C ARG A 149 11.94 -4.97 13.56
N ARG A 150 11.14 -6.03 13.65
CA ARG A 150 10.52 -6.67 12.49
C ARG A 150 9.60 -5.72 11.73
N ALA A 151 8.72 -5.01 12.44
CA ALA A 151 7.82 -4.02 11.83
C ALA A 151 8.61 -2.86 11.20
N TYR A 152 9.66 -2.38 11.87
CA TYR A 152 10.53 -1.33 11.35
C TYR A 152 11.26 -1.75 10.07
N LEU A 153 11.87 -2.94 10.05
CA LEU A 153 12.58 -3.44 8.87
C LEU A 153 11.64 -3.61 7.68
N ALA A 154 10.44 -4.16 7.88
CA ALA A 154 9.44 -4.27 6.83
C ALA A 154 9.01 -2.89 6.30
N SER A 155 8.81 -1.91 7.20
CA SER A 155 8.49 -0.53 6.83
C SER A 155 9.61 0.15 6.04
N ARG A 156 10.87 -0.13 6.41
CA ARG A 156 12.05 0.43 5.76
C ARG A 156 12.29 -0.21 4.39
N THR A 157 12.14 -1.53 4.27
CA THR A 157 12.16 -2.20 2.96
C THR A 157 11.13 -1.58 2.02
N ASN A 158 9.88 -1.41 2.47
CA ASN A 158 8.86 -0.77 1.65
C ASN A 158 9.24 0.65 1.21
N THR A 159 10.04 1.39 1.98
CA THR A 159 10.41 2.77 1.62
C THR A 159 11.33 2.84 0.40
N TYR A 160 12.04 1.76 0.09
CA TYR A 160 13.00 1.67 -1.01
C TYR A 160 12.52 0.83 -2.20
N LEU A 161 11.33 0.22 -2.10
CA LEU A 161 10.63 -0.44 -3.20
C LEU A 161 9.72 0.58 -3.89
#